data_AF-A0A510XVF9-F1
#
_entry.id   AF-A0A510XVF9-F1
#
_cell.length_a   1.000
_cell.length_b   1.000
_cell.length_c   1.000
_cell.angle_alpha   90.00
_cell.angle_beta   90.00
_cell.angle_gamma   90.00
#
_symmetry.space_group_name_H-M   'P 1'
#
loop_
_entity.id
_entity.type
_entity.pdbx_description
1 polymer ?
#
loop_
_entity_poly.entity_id
_entity_poly.type
_entity_poly.pdbx_seq_one_letter_code
_entity_poly.pdbx_strand_id
1 'polypeptide(L)'
;MQLPDDKKIRLMYRVEPGCLGPQGADHIEDFCRYANKHIKSPYYGQFLFLPRFDKQKDERQYSVKSRNLSRVQAKAYLNHFEIDIDTFEEQLDELLTKAIDLYFKR
;
A
#
# COMPACT_ATOMS: atom_id res chain seq x y z
N MET A 1 -8.18 -0.51 -19.31
CA MET A 1 -7.10 -1.41 -19.78
C MET A 1 -6.42 -1.96 -18.54
N GLN A 2 -6.19 -3.27 -18.42
CA GLN A 2 -5.50 -3.86 -17.25
C GLN A 2 -4.07 -4.21 -17.63
N LEU A 3 -3.07 -3.82 -16.81
CA LEU A 3 -1.70 -4.24 -17.07
C LEU A 3 -1.56 -5.75 -16.79
N PRO A 4 -0.74 -6.49 -17.55
CA PRO A 4 -0.35 -7.85 -17.20
C PRO A 4 0.23 -7.90 -15.79
N ASP A 5 -0.04 -8.99 -15.04
CA ASP A 5 0.39 -9.10 -13.64
C ASP A 5 1.90 -8.98 -13.45
N ASP A 6 2.69 -9.39 -14.43
CA ASP A 6 4.16 -9.29 -14.41
C ASP A 6 4.67 -7.86 -14.70
N LYS A 7 3.78 -6.96 -15.12
CA LYS A 7 4.02 -5.52 -15.32
C LYS A 7 3.35 -4.63 -14.27
N LYS A 8 2.60 -5.19 -13.33
CA LYS A 8 2.01 -4.40 -12.25
C LYS A 8 3.10 -4.00 -11.26
N ILE A 9 3.09 -2.74 -10.84
CA ILE A 9 3.89 -2.34 -9.68
C ILE A 9 3.25 -2.92 -8.42
N ARG A 10 4.06 -3.53 -7.57
CA ARG A 10 3.64 -4.01 -6.25
C ARG A 10 4.10 -2.99 -5.22
N LEU A 11 3.17 -2.50 -4.42
CA LEU A 11 3.44 -1.67 -3.26
C LEU A 11 3.04 -2.43 -2.00
N MET A 12 4.05 -2.85 -1.25
CA MET A 12 3.87 -3.31 0.12
C MET A 12 3.92 -2.10 1.04
N TYR A 13 2.83 -1.86 1.75
CA TYR A 13 2.68 -0.77 2.70
C TYR A 13 2.64 -1.32 4.12
N ARG A 14 3.56 -0.85 4.97
CA ARG A 14 3.68 -1.25 6.37
C ARG A 14 2.96 -0.22 7.25
N VAL A 15 1.79 -0.57 7.74
CA VAL A 15 0.92 0.32 8.54
C VAL A 15 1.42 0.32 9.98
N GLU A 16 1.64 1.50 10.55
CA GLU A 16 1.99 1.62 11.97
C GLU A 16 0.75 1.43 12.86
N PRO A 17 0.87 0.74 14.00
CA PRO A 17 -0.19 0.67 15.00
C PRO A 17 -0.75 2.05 15.40
N GLY A 18 0.12 3.06 15.50
CA GLY A 18 -0.28 4.42 15.87
C GLY A 18 -1.32 5.06 14.94
N CYS A 19 -1.41 4.62 13.67
CA CYS A 19 -2.43 5.08 12.73
C CYS A 19 -3.86 4.67 13.13
N LEU A 20 -4.00 3.68 14.02
CA LEU A 20 -5.27 3.16 14.51
C LEU A 20 -5.62 3.67 15.92
N GLY A 21 -4.89 4.66 16.43
CA GLY A 21 -5.10 5.25 17.75
C GLY A 21 -4.41 4.49 18.89
N PRO A 22 -4.76 4.79 20.16
CA PRO A 22 -4.05 4.29 21.34
C PRO A 22 -4.02 2.75 21.48
N GLN A 23 -5.09 2.08 21.05
CA GLN A 23 -5.22 0.62 21.06
C GLN A 23 -4.79 -0.01 19.73
N GLY A 24 -4.10 0.75 18.88
CA GLY A 24 -3.79 0.30 17.53
C GLY A 24 -2.92 -0.96 17.47
N ALA A 25 -2.12 -1.25 18.50
CA ALA A 25 -1.35 -2.49 18.61
C ALA A 25 -2.24 -3.74 18.64
N ASP A 26 -3.43 -3.64 19.27
CA ASP A 26 -4.40 -4.74 19.35
C ASP A 26 -5.16 -4.94 18.03
N HIS A 27 -5.19 -3.91 17.19
CA HIS A 27 -5.98 -3.89 15.96
C HIS A 27 -5.17 -4.07 14.68
N ILE A 28 -3.86 -3.82 14.70
CA ILE A 28 -3.08 -3.64 13.47
C ILE A 28 -3.08 -4.87 12.56
N GLU A 29 -3.00 -6.08 13.12
CA GLU A 29 -3.01 -7.29 12.32
C GLU A 29 -4.37 -7.55 11.67
N ASP A 30 -5.45 -7.37 12.43
CA ASP A 30 -6.82 -7.48 11.93
C ASP A 30 -7.15 -6.40 10.90
N PHE A 31 -6.63 -5.18 11.11
CA PHE A 31 -6.74 -4.10 10.16
C PHE A 31 -6.03 -4.44 8.85
N CYS A 32 -4.79 -4.93 8.89
CA CYS A 32 -4.09 -5.35 7.67
C CYS A 32 -4.82 -6.48 6.94
N ARG A 33 -5.38 -7.47 7.65
CA ARG A 33 -6.24 -8.51 7.05
C ARG A 33 -7.48 -7.89 6.38
N TYR A 34 -8.14 -6.96 7.06
CA TYR A 34 -9.29 -6.23 6.54
C TYR A 34 -8.93 -5.42 5.28
N ALA A 35 -7.85 -4.63 5.34
CA ALA A 35 -7.37 -3.78 4.26
C ALA A 35 -7.05 -4.60 3.00
N ASN A 36 -6.31 -5.70 3.13
CA ASN A 36 -6.00 -6.60 2.01
C ASN A 36 -7.25 -7.21 1.34
N LYS A 37 -8.35 -7.35 2.08
CA LYS A 37 -9.62 -7.88 1.55
C LYS A 37 -10.48 -6.81 0.86
N HIS A 38 -10.48 -5.59 1.42
CA HIS A 38 -11.45 -4.55 1.03
C HIS A 38 -10.87 -3.45 0.15
N ILE A 39 -9.59 -3.09 0.30
CA ILE A 39 -8.95 -2.09 -0.55
C ILE A 39 -8.67 -2.71 -1.92
N LYS A 40 -9.17 -2.06 -2.97
CA LYS A 40 -8.95 -2.49 -4.35
C LYS A 40 -7.71 -1.81 -4.92
N SER A 41 -6.79 -2.61 -5.44
CA SER A 41 -5.65 -2.09 -6.17
C SER A 41 -6.08 -1.50 -7.52
N PRO A 42 -5.40 -0.44 -7.99
CA PRO A 42 -5.66 0.09 -9.32
C PRO A 42 -5.24 -0.91 -10.40
N TYR A 43 -5.71 -0.72 -11.63
CA TYR A 43 -5.49 -1.65 -12.75
C TYR A 43 -4.01 -1.87 -13.12
N TYR A 44 -3.13 -0.97 -12.68
CA TYR A 44 -1.68 -0.96 -12.94
C TYR A 44 -0.84 -1.38 -11.72
N GLY A 45 -1.47 -1.66 -10.58
CA GLY A 45 -0.77 -1.93 -9.32
C GLY A 45 -1.35 -3.09 -8.52
N GLN A 46 -0.62 -3.50 -7.50
CA GLN A 46 -1.03 -4.47 -6.49
C GLN A 46 -0.61 -3.95 -5.11
N PHE A 47 -1.54 -3.91 -4.17
CA PHE A 47 -1.29 -3.51 -2.79
C PHE A 47 -1.12 -4.73 -1.90
N LEU A 48 -0.22 -4.63 -0.92
CA LEU A 48 -0.09 -5.56 0.18
C LEU A 48 0.10 -4.78 1.48
N PHE A 49 -0.78 -4.97 2.45
CA PHE A 49 -0.70 -4.29 3.75
C PHE A 49 -0.15 -5.23 4.81
N LEU A 50 0.86 -4.77 5.56
CA LEU A 50 1.46 -5.50 6.68
C LEU A 50 1.58 -4.60 7.91
N PRO A 51 1.58 -5.16 9.13
CA PRO A 51 1.85 -4.39 10.34
C PRO A 51 3.31 -3.91 10.38
N ARG A 52 3.54 -2.68 10.85
CA ARG A 52 4.87 -2.08 11.10
C ARG A 52 5.12 -1.95 12.60
N PHE A 53 5.60 -3.02 13.22
CA PHE A 53 6.08 -2.98 14.61
C PHE A 53 7.53 -2.47 14.70
N ASP A 54 8.33 -2.78 13.69
CA ASP A 54 9.73 -2.37 13.58
C ASP A 54 9.84 -1.12 12.70
N LYS A 55 10.16 0.01 13.34
CA LYS A 55 10.31 1.31 12.66
C LYS A 55 11.56 1.40 11.78
N GLN A 56 12.50 0.45 11.88
CA GLN A 56 13.66 0.39 10.98
C GLN A 56 13.28 -0.07 9.57
N LYS A 57 12.15 -0.77 9.41
CA LYS A 57 11.64 -1.14 8.09
C LYS A 57 10.93 0.05 7.47
N ASP A 58 11.18 0.31 6.20
CA ASP A 58 10.49 1.38 5.47
C ASP A 58 8.98 1.17 5.42
N GLU A 59 8.22 2.27 5.45
CA GLU A 59 6.77 2.25 5.32
C GLU A 59 6.33 1.69 3.95
N ARG A 60 7.01 2.09 2.87
CA ARG A 60 6.69 1.70 1.50
C ARG A 60 7.82 0.86 0.91
N GLN A 61 7.47 -0.26 0.27
CA GLN A 61 8.40 -1.05 -0.53
C GLN A 61 7.80 -1.34 -1.91
N TYR A 62 8.51 -0.89 -2.94
CA TYR A 62 8.15 -1.08 -4.33
C TYR A 62 8.82 -2.31 -4.92
N SER A 63 8.10 -3.05 -5.75
CA SER A 63 8.69 -4.11 -6.55
C SER A 63 7.94 -4.32 -7.87
N VAL A 64 8.62 -4.89 -8.85
CA VAL A 64 8.02 -5.42 -10.08
C VAL A 64 8.57 -6.84 -10.26
N LYS A 65 7.69 -7.82 -10.46
CA LYS A 65 8.04 -9.25 -10.40
C LYS A 65 8.73 -9.58 -9.06
N SER A 66 9.99 -10.02 -9.11
CA SER A 66 10.83 -10.35 -7.94
C SER A 66 11.88 -9.27 -7.63
N ARG A 67 11.86 -8.14 -8.34
CA ARG A 67 12.87 -7.09 -8.19
C ARG A 67 12.33 -5.94 -7.34
N ASN A 68 12.99 -5.67 -6.22
CA ASN A 68 12.72 -4.47 -5.44
C ASN A 68 13.20 -3.23 -6.20
N LEU A 69 12.46 -2.14 -6.05
CA LEU A 69 12.75 -0.85 -6.65
C LEU A 69 12.91 0.21 -5.56
N SER A 70 13.87 1.12 -5.74
CA SER A 70 13.85 2.38 -5.00
C SER A 70 12.65 3.23 -5.45
N ARG A 71 12.24 4.23 -4.65
CA ARG A 71 11.16 5.16 -5.06
C ARG A 71 11.47 5.86 -6.38
N VAL A 72 12.73 6.21 -6.63
CA VAL A 72 13.17 6.82 -7.90
C VAL A 72 12.97 5.86 -9.08
N GLN A 73 13.32 4.58 -8.91
CA GLN A 73 13.10 3.56 -9.92
C GLN A 73 11.61 3.27 -10.15
N ALA A 74 10.81 3.24 -9.08
CA ALA A 74 9.37 3.10 -9.15
C ALA A 74 8.72 4.28 -9.91
N LYS A 75 9.16 5.52 -9.66
CA LYS A 75 8.71 6.72 -10.39
C LYS A 75 9.02 6.60 -11.88
N ALA A 76 10.26 6.25 -12.23
CA ALA A 76 10.65 6.06 -13.62
C ALA A 76 9.86 4.92 -14.30
N TYR A 77 9.56 3.85 -13.57
CA TYR A 77 8.76 2.73 -14.07
C TYR A 77 7.31 3.13 -14.35
N LEU A 78 6.66 3.83 -13.41
CA LEU A 78 5.27 4.27 -13.57
C LEU A 78 5.12 5.34 -14.65
N ASN A 79 6.10 6.24 -14.78
CA ASN A 79 6.11 7.25 -15.85
C ASN A 79 6.08 6.65 -17.25
N HIS A 80 6.59 5.41 -17.46
CA HIS A 80 6.48 4.71 -18.75
C HIS A 80 5.03 4.42 -19.16
N PHE A 81 4.11 4.39 -18.19
CA PHE A 81 2.68 4.22 -18.38
C PHE A 81 1.90 5.53 -18.18
N GLU A 82 2.59 6.68 -18.17
CA GLU A 82 2.01 8.01 -17.92
C GLU A 82 1.32 8.12 -16.55
N ILE A 83 1.79 7.33 -15.57
CA ILE A 83 1.29 7.35 -14.20
C ILE A 83 2.29 8.09 -13.33
N ASP A 84 1.82 9.15 -12.69
CA ASP A 84 2.60 9.87 -11.68
C ASP A 84 2.59 9.11 -10.34
N ILE A 85 3.78 8.90 -9.76
CA ILE A 85 3.92 8.15 -8.50
C ILE A 85 3.32 8.90 -7.31
N ASP A 86 3.36 10.23 -7.32
CA ASP A 86 2.87 11.05 -6.22
C ASP A 86 1.33 10.91 -6.18
N THR A 87 0.66 10.96 -7.33
CA THR A 87 -0.78 10.66 -7.48
C THR A 87 -1.14 9.24 -7.03
N PHE A 88 -0.31 8.24 -7.35
CA PHE A 88 -0.52 6.86 -6.90
C PHE A 88 -0.43 6.71 -5.37
N GLU A 89 0.54 7.38 -4.74
CA GLU A 89 0.72 7.39 -3.29
C GLU A 89 -0.43 8.14 -2.60
N GLU A 90 -0.88 9.28 -3.13
CA GLU A 90 -2.03 10.04 -2.61
C GLU A 90 -3.32 9.22 -2.63
N GLN A 91 -3.59 8.50 -3.73
CA GLN A 91 -4.75 7.60 -3.82
C GLN A 91 -4.70 6.49 -2.76
N LEU A 92 -3.51 5.95 -2.47
CA LEU A 92 -3.35 4.95 -1.43
C LEU A 92 -3.67 5.54 -0.05
N ASP A 93 -3.15 6.72 0.25
CA ASP A 93 -3.34 7.38 1.54
C ASP A 93 -4.82 7.69 1.80
N GLU A 94 -5.57 8.12 0.77
CA GLU A 94 -7.02 8.27 0.83
C GLU A 94 -7.75 6.95 1.11
N LEU A 95 -7.36 5.87 0.41
CA LEU A 95 -7.96 4.55 0.57
C LEU A 95 -7.71 3.99 1.97
N LEU A 96 -6.51 4.18 2.51
CA LEU A 96 -6.15 3.78 3.86
C LEU A 96 -6.97 4.54 4.90
N THR A 97 -7.08 5.86 4.76
CA THR A 97 -7.89 6.69 5.68
C THR A 97 -9.34 6.21 5.71
N LYS A 98 -9.95 6.02 4.55
CA LYS A 98 -11.32 5.49 4.43
C LYS A 98 -11.44 4.08 5.01
N ALA A 99 -10.44 3.22 4.81
CA ALA A 99 -10.45 1.86 5.33
C ALA A 99 -10.34 1.81 6.86
N ILE A 100 -9.59 2.72 7.48
CA ILE A 100 -9.49 2.85 8.95
C ILE A 100 -10.86 3.19 9.53
N ASP A 101 -11.55 4.19 8.96
CA ASP A 101 -12.89 4.58 9.41
C ASP A 101 -13.89 3.44 9.29
N LEU A 102 -13.87 2.70 8.16
CA LEU A 102 -14.77 1.57 7.93
C LEU A 102 -14.43 0.37 8.83
N TYR A 103 -13.15 0.15 9.11
CA TYR A 103 -12.71 -0.91 10.01
C TYR A 103 -13.27 -0.76 11.43
N PHE A 104 -13.35 0.47 11.94
CA PHE A 104 -13.90 0.72 13.28
C PHE A 104 -15.44 0.81 13.32
N LYS A 105 -16.10 0.91 12.16
CA LYS A 105 -17.58 0.94 12.04
C LYS A 105 -18.22 -0.42 11.74
N ARG A 106 -17.41 -1.44 11.46
CA ARG A 106 -17.86 -2.81 11.13
C ARG A 106 -18.46 -3.53 12.34
#